data_AF-A0AAU9U8V5-F1
#
_entry.id   AF-A0AAU9U8V5-F1
#
_cell.length_a   1.000
_cell.length_b   1.000
_cell.length_c   1.000
_cell.angle_alpha   90.00
_cell.angle_beta   90.00
_cell.angle_gamma   90.00
#
_symmetry.space_group_name_H-M   'P 1'
#
loop_
_entity.id
_entity.type
_entity.pdbx_description
1 polymer ?
#
loop_
_entity_poly.entity_id
_entity_poly.type
_entity_poly.pdbx_seq_one_letter_code
_entity_poly.pdbx_strand_id
1 'polypeptide(L)'
;MALYGAPIWCDALTAKNKTLLRRPQRVIAVRAIRGYRTVSWTAATLLASDPPWELQAEVLAEVYRFRSSLRARGQVPSADQTARVRAQAQRALIHWWKEDLESPAAGPETVDAIRPHLRHWVRRRHGVLTFRLTQVLTGHGCFGKYLHQIARREVTPACHECGAPIDTARHTLEECAAWGPQRHALVAVIGGDLSLSSVVRCMLGSERCWSAVASFCEEETTGGRRRRYALLHPPQ
;
A
#
# COMPACT_ATOMS: atom_id res chain seq x y z
N MET A 1 -18.80 -9.52 -0.62
CA MET A 1 -19.74 -9.82 -1.73
C MET A 1 -19.10 -9.79 -3.12
N ALA A 2 -18.06 -8.98 -3.40
CA ALA A 2 -17.52 -8.84 -4.77
C ALA A 2 -17.03 -10.13 -5.44
N LEU A 3 -16.51 -11.09 -4.66
CA LEU A 3 -16.00 -12.38 -5.17
C LEU A 3 -17.01 -13.53 -5.09
N TYR A 4 -18.27 -13.23 -4.75
CA TYR A 4 -19.30 -14.26 -4.76
C TYR A 4 -19.52 -14.77 -6.18
N GLY A 5 -19.62 -16.10 -6.33
CA GLY A 5 -19.76 -16.74 -7.63
C GLY A 5 -18.53 -16.61 -8.54
N ALA A 6 -17.36 -16.20 -8.03
CA ALA A 6 -16.12 -16.06 -8.81
C ALA A 6 -15.82 -17.23 -9.77
N PRO A 7 -15.98 -18.51 -9.38
CA PRO A 7 -15.74 -19.63 -10.30
C PRO A 7 -16.61 -19.64 -11.56
N ILE A 8 -17.74 -18.92 -11.58
CA ILE A 8 -18.66 -18.87 -12.72
C ILE A 8 -18.25 -17.80 -13.72
N TRP A 9 -17.68 -16.68 -13.26
CA TRP A 9 -17.38 -15.52 -14.10
C TRP A 9 -15.89 -15.25 -14.31
N CYS A 10 -14.98 -15.90 -13.57
CA CYS A 10 -13.54 -15.63 -13.65
C CYS A 10 -12.99 -15.75 -15.08
N ASP A 11 -13.39 -16.80 -15.78
CA ASP A 11 -12.91 -17.09 -17.14
C ASP A 11 -13.49 -16.09 -18.18
N ALA A 12 -14.52 -15.32 -17.82
CA ALA A 12 -15.11 -14.26 -18.65
C ALA A 12 -14.46 -12.88 -18.43
N LEU A 13 -13.40 -12.78 -17.59
CA LEU A 13 -12.72 -11.52 -17.31
C LEU A 13 -11.94 -11.02 -18.53
N THR A 14 -12.43 -9.95 -19.13
CA THR A 14 -11.70 -9.16 -20.13
C THR A 14 -10.96 -7.99 -19.48
N ALA A 15 -10.02 -7.37 -20.21
CA ALA A 15 -9.36 -6.14 -19.76
C ALA A 15 -10.38 -5.05 -19.39
N LYS A 16 -11.45 -4.90 -20.18
CA LYS A 16 -12.55 -3.96 -19.93
C LYS A 16 -13.23 -4.23 -18.58
N ASN A 17 -13.60 -5.47 -18.33
CA ASN A 17 -14.40 -5.83 -17.15
C ASN A 17 -13.55 -5.85 -15.86
N LYS A 18 -12.25 -6.16 -15.96
CA LYS A 18 -11.29 -6.00 -14.86
C LYS A 18 -11.29 -4.57 -14.31
N THR A 19 -11.35 -3.54 -15.17
CA THR A 19 -11.40 -2.14 -14.69
C THR A 19 -12.64 -1.84 -13.83
N LEU A 20 -13.76 -2.51 -14.09
CA LEU A 20 -14.99 -2.37 -13.29
C LEU A 20 -14.84 -2.97 -11.89
N LEU A 21 -14.02 -4.01 -11.72
CA LEU A 21 -13.70 -4.59 -10.41
C LEU A 21 -12.72 -3.71 -9.62
N ARG A 22 -11.73 -3.12 -10.30
CA ARG A 22 -10.68 -2.31 -9.66
C ARG A 22 -11.22 -1.04 -9.00
N ARG A 23 -12.27 -0.42 -9.57
CA ARG A 23 -12.90 0.80 -9.02
C ARG A 23 -13.44 0.62 -7.59
N PRO A 24 -14.37 -0.31 -7.31
CA PRO A 24 -14.86 -0.55 -5.95
C PRO A 24 -13.77 -1.06 -5.02
N GLN A 25 -12.86 -1.94 -5.50
CA GLN A 25 -11.72 -2.39 -4.69
C GLN A 25 -10.87 -1.22 -4.22
N ARG A 26 -10.54 -0.28 -5.12
CA ARG A 26 -9.79 0.93 -4.78
C ARG A 26 -10.47 1.74 -3.68
N VAL A 27 -11.79 1.91 -3.72
CA VAL A 27 -12.52 2.67 -2.70
C VAL A 27 -12.36 2.02 -1.33
N ILE A 28 -12.45 0.69 -1.26
CA ILE A 28 -12.28 -0.06 -0.01
C ILE A 28 -10.83 0.01 0.46
N ALA A 29 -9.86 -0.24 -0.44
CA ALA A 29 -8.44 -0.21 -0.13
C ALA A 29 -7.98 1.17 0.36
N VAL A 30 -8.39 2.25 -0.31
CA VAL A 30 -8.08 3.63 0.12
C VAL A 30 -8.61 3.91 1.53
N ARG A 31 -9.82 3.45 1.85
CA ARG A 31 -10.37 3.59 3.21
C ARG A 31 -9.59 2.78 4.23
N ALA A 32 -9.24 1.53 3.91
CA ALA A 32 -8.48 0.64 4.79
C ALA A 32 -7.11 1.22 5.16
N ILE A 33 -6.43 1.87 4.21
CA ILE A 33 -5.12 2.49 4.45
C ILE A 33 -5.23 3.94 4.95
N ARG A 34 -6.44 4.48 5.11
CA ARG A 34 -6.68 5.90 5.44
C ARG A 34 -5.99 6.83 4.41
N GLY A 35 -6.03 6.46 3.15
CA GLY A 35 -5.32 7.17 2.07
C GLY A 35 -6.14 8.30 1.45
N TYR A 36 -5.47 9.15 0.69
CA TYR A 36 -6.14 10.17 -0.12
C TYR A 36 -6.87 9.53 -1.30
N ARG A 37 -7.96 10.16 -1.74
CA ARG A 37 -8.75 9.72 -2.91
C ARG A 37 -7.99 9.79 -4.24
N THR A 38 -6.77 10.34 -4.25
CA THR A 38 -5.86 10.44 -5.39
C THR A 38 -4.87 9.28 -5.47
N VAL A 39 -4.71 8.48 -4.41
CA VAL A 39 -3.83 7.30 -4.40
C VAL A 39 -4.28 6.32 -5.50
N SER A 40 -3.34 5.81 -6.30
CA SER A 40 -3.65 4.89 -7.40
C SER A 40 -4.27 3.58 -6.89
N TRP A 41 -4.99 2.84 -7.74
CA TRP A 41 -5.49 1.50 -7.35
C TRP A 41 -4.33 0.59 -6.94
N THR A 42 -3.23 0.57 -7.72
CA THR A 42 -2.04 -0.25 -7.46
C THR A 42 -1.43 0.03 -6.10
N ALA A 43 -1.17 1.30 -5.76
CA ALA A 43 -0.60 1.66 -4.46
C ALA A 43 -1.58 1.38 -3.32
N ALA A 44 -2.89 1.63 -3.53
CA ALA A 44 -3.90 1.40 -2.51
C ALA A 44 -4.03 -0.08 -2.15
N THR A 45 -4.15 -0.97 -3.12
CA THR A 45 -4.25 -2.43 -2.90
C THR A 45 -2.99 -3.01 -2.30
N LEU A 46 -1.82 -2.55 -2.75
CA LEU A 46 -0.53 -2.94 -2.21
C LEU A 46 -0.39 -2.59 -0.74
N LEU A 47 -0.65 -1.33 -0.37
CA LEU A 47 -0.60 -0.88 1.03
C LEU A 47 -1.67 -1.58 1.89
N ALA A 48 -2.87 -1.80 1.35
CA ALA A 48 -3.95 -2.51 2.03
C ALA A 48 -3.67 -4.00 2.24
N SER A 49 -2.64 -4.55 1.57
CA SER A 49 -2.41 -6.00 1.51
C SER A 49 -3.63 -6.76 0.95
N ASP A 50 -4.35 -6.14 0.01
CA ASP A 50 -5.55 -6.69 -0.64
C ASP A 50 -5.22 -6.96 -2.11
N PRO A 51 -4.82 -8.19 -2.49
CA PRO A 51 -4.45 -8.52 -3.87
C PRO A 51 -5.55 -8.16 -4.88
N PRO A 52 -5.23 -7.92 -6.16
CA PRO A 52 -6.23 -7.69 -7.20
C PRO A 52 -7.36 -8.73 -7.17
N TRP A 53 -8.61 -8.28 -7.17
CA TRP A 53 -9.77 -9.17 -7.09
C TRP A 53 -9.83 -10.16 -8.25
N GLU A 54 -9.33 -9.80 -9.43
CA GLU A 54 -9.17 -10.72 -10.55
C GLU A 54 -8.26 -11.91 -10.23
N LEU A 55 -7.17 -11.70 -9.48
CA LEU A 55 -6.28 -12.80 -9.07
C LEU A 55 -6.89 -13.60 -7.92
N GLN A 56 -7.61 -12.95 -7.00
CA GLN A 56 -8.34 -13.65 -5.94
C GLN A 56 -9.48 -14.52 -6.50
N ALA A 57 -10.16 -14.06 -7.55
CA ALA A 57 -11.17 -14.83 -8.26
C ALA A 57 -10.59 -16.12 -8.85
N GLU A 58 -9.39 -16.08 -9.41
CA GLU A 58 -8.68 -17.24 -9.94
C GLU A 58 -8.40 -18.28 -8.86
N VAL A 59 -7.98 -17.85 -7.67
CA VAL A 59 -7.79 -18.74 -6.51
C VAL A 59 -9.09 -19.46 -6.14
N LEU A 60 -10.22 -18.75 -6.15
CA LEU A 60 -11.52 -19.33 -5.86
C LEU A 60 -11.98 -20.29 -6.97
N ALA A 61 -11.74 -19.95 -8.22
CA ALA A 61 -12.05 -20.77 -9.39
C ALA A 61 -11.26 -22.08 -9.36
N GLU A 62 -9.96 -22.04 -9.06
CA GLU A 62 -9.12 -23.24 -8.95
C GLU A 62 -9.59 -24.20 -7.86
N VAL A 63 -9.86 -23.68 -6.66
CA VAL A 63 -10.39 -24.50 -5.56
C VAL A 63 -11.75 -25.10 -5.93
N TYR A 64 -12.59 -24.35 -6.65
CA TYR A 64 -13.88 -24.85 -7.13
C TYR A 64 -13.70 -25.96 -8.17
N ARG A 65 -12.90 -25.74 -9.23
CA ARG A 65 -12.61 -26.72 -10.28
C ARG A 65 -12.09 -28.03 -9.69
N PHE A 66 -11.16 -27.93 -8.74
CA PHE A 66 -10.66 -29.10 -8.01
C PHE A 66 -11.78 -29.88 -7.31
N ARG A 67 -12.61 -29.20 -6.49
CA ARG A 67 -13.71 -29.83 -5.76
C ARG A 67 -14.76 -30.43 -6.69
N SER A 68 -15.09 -29.73 -7.77
CA SER A 68 -16.06 -30.19 -8.78
C SER A 68 -15.56 -31.43 -9.51
N SER A 69 -14.27 -31.49 -9.85
CA SER A 69 -13.67 -32.66 -10.51
C SER A 69 -13.70 -33.92 -9.63
N LEU A 70 -13.51 -33.78 -8.31
CA LEU A 70 -13.61 -34.90 -7.38
C LEU A 70 -15.05 -35.38 -7.21
N ARG A 71 -15.99 -34.44 -7.07
CA ARG A 71 -17.42 -34.77 -6.97
C ARG A 71 -17.94 -35.47 -8.22
N ALA A 72 -17.50 -35.06 -9.41
CA ALA A 72 -17.85 -35.74 -10.66
C ALA A 72 -17.37 -37.20 -10.71
N ARG A 73 -16.31 -37.53 -9.95
CA ARG A 73 -15.80 -38.91 -9.75
C ARG A 73 -16.44 -39.63 -8.56
N GLY A 74 -17.48 -39.07 -7.94
CA GLY A 74 -18.11 -39.63 -6.73
C GLY A 74 -17.26 -39.49 -5.46
N GLN A 75 -16.21 -38.66 -5.48
CA GLN A 75 -15.28 -38.49 -4.36
C GLN A 75 -15.57 -37.21 -3.57
N VAL A 76 -15.38 -37.27 -2.26
CA VAL A 76 -15.48 -36.09 -1.37
C VAL A 76 -14.07 -35.53 -1.13
N PRO A 77 -13.78 -34.28 -1.50
CA PRO A 77 -12.49 -33.65 -1.21
C PRO A 77 -12.26 -33.53 0.29
N SER A 78 -11.12 -34.04 0.77
CA SER A 78 -10.69 -33.79 2.15
C SER A 78 -10.35 -32.32 2.38
N ALA A 79 -10.40 -31.90 3.65
CA ALA A 79 -10.00 -30.56 4.07
C ALA A 79 -8.53 -30.28 3.70
N ASP A 80 -7.64 -31.25 3.92
CA ASP A 80 -6.21 -31.13 3.64
C ASP A 80 -5.91 -30.96 2.15
N GLN A 81 -6.56 -31.76 1.29
CA GLN A 81 -6.41 -31.61 -0.16
C GLN A 81 -6.88 -30.23 -0.62
N THR A 82 -8.03 -29.77 -0.14
CA THR A 82 -8.58 -28.44 -0.47
C THR A 82 -7.65 -27.32 0.00
N ALA A 83 -7.07 -27.46 1.20
CA ALA A 83 -6.12 -26.50 1.75
C ALA A 83 -4.82 -26.45 0.93
N ARG A 84 -4.30 -27.60 0.49
CA ARG A 84 -3.10 -27.68 -0.38
C ARG A 84 -3.31 -26.98 -1.71
N VAL A 85 -4.44 -27.24 -2.37
CA VAL A 85 -4.81 -26.57 -3.64
C VAL A 85 -4.94 -25.07 -3.44
N ARG A 86 -5.65 -24.63 -2.39
CA ARG A 86 -5.78 -23.21 -2.06
C ARG A 86 -4.42 -22.56 -1.81
N ALA A 87 -3.53 -23.21 -1.05
CA ALA A 87 -2.21 -22.68 -0.75
C ALA A 87 -1.33 -22.56 -2.02
N GLN A 88 -1.44 -23.51 -2.95
CA GLN A 88 -0.76 -23.44 -4.25
C GLN A 88 -1.28 -22.28 -5.09
N ALA A 89 -2.61 -22.14 -5.21
CA ALA A 89 -3.22 -21.05 -5.95
C ALA A 89 -2.87 -19.68 -5.32
N GLN A 90 -2.83 -19.57 -3.99
CA GLN A 90 -2.35 -18.36 -3.31
C GLN A 90 -0.87 -18.05 -3.58
N ARG A 91 0.00 -19.06 -3.71
CA ARG A 91 1.40 -18.85 -4.09
C ARG A 91 1.51 -18.31 -5.52
N ALA A 92 0.69 -18.82 -6.44
CA ALA A 92 0.60 -18.34 -7.81
C ALA A 92 0.08 -16.89 -7.86
N LEU A 93 -0.99 -16.59 -7.11
CA LEU A 93 -1.52 -15.22 -6.97
C LEU A 93 -0.42 -14.23 -6.57
N ILE A 94 0.39 -14.54 -5.56
CA ILE A 94 1.46 -13.64 -5.14
C ILE A 94 2.56 -13.51 -6.20
N HIS A 95 2.84 -14.57 -6.97
CA HIS A 95 3.79 -14.51 -8.09
C HIS A 95 3.30 -13.54 -9.16
N TRP A 96 2.11 -13.78 -9.69
CA TRP A 96 1.49 -12.94 -10.72
C TRP A 96 1.32 -11.49 -10.25
N TRP A 97 0.93 -11.29 -8.99
CA TRP A 97 0.82 -9.94 -8.47
C TRP A 97 2.18 -9.23 -8.40
N LYS A 98 3.27 -9.96 -8.11
CA LYS A 98 4.62 -9.39 -8.13
C LYS A 98 5.05 -8.98 -9.54
N GLU A 99 4.72 -9.78 -10.56
CA GLU A 99 4.97 -9.48 -11.97
C GLU A 99 4.15 -8.28 -12.46
N ASP A 100 2.86 -8.21 -12.11
CA ASP A 100 2.00 -7.05 -12.42
C ASP A 100 2.55 -5.72 -11.83
N LEU A 101 3.37 -5.82 -10.78
CA LEU A 101 4.00 -4.68 -10.11
C LEU A 101 5.36 -4.30 -10.71
N GLU A 102 5.90 -4.99 -11.72
CA GLU A 102 7.20 -4.68 -12.34
C GLU A 102 7.23 -3.34 -13.07
N SER A 103 6.13 -2.97 -13.71
CA SER A 103 5.99 -1.72 -14.47
C SER A 103 4.76 -0.95 -14.00
N PRO A 104 4.80 -0.36 -12.79
CA PRO A 104 3.62 0.28 -12.22
C PRO A 104 3.28 1.56 -12.98
N ALA A 105 2.03 1.69 -13.42
CA ALA A 105 1.56 2.90 -14.09
C ALA A 105 1.55 4.14 -13.18
N ALA A 106 1.49 3.96 -11.85
CA ALA A 106 1.49 5.04 -10.87
C ALA A 106 1.95 4.56 -9.49
N GLY A 107 2.57 5.46 -8.73
CA GLY A 107 3.14 5.16 -7.40
C GLY A 107 4.42 4.30 -7.46
N PRO A 108 5.37 4.54 -8.38
CA PRO A 108 6.54 3.70 -8.55
C PRO A 108 7.37 3.58 -7.26
N GLU A 109 7.57 4.68 -6.52
CA GLU A 109 8.33 4.65 -5.25
C GLU A 109 7.74 3.68 -4.21
N THR A 110 6.42 3.73 -3.99
CA THR A 110 5.73 2.80 -3.07
C THR A 110 5.85 1.35 -3.55
N VAL A 111 5.71 1.13 -4.86
CA VAL A 111 5.76 -0.20 -5.45
C VAL A 111 7.17 -0.77 -5.36
N ASP A 112 8.19 0.01 -5.70
CA ASP A 112 9.59 -0.41 -5.66
C ASP A 112 10.05 -0.75 -4.24
N ALA A 113 9.57 -0.02 -3.24
CA ALA A 113 9.90 -0.29 -1.84
C ALA A 113 9.27 -1.59 -1.31
N ILE A 114 8.04 -1.93 -1.73
CA ILE A 114 7.29 -3.06 -1.17
C ILE A 114 7.41 -4.34 -2.02
N ARG A 115 7.47 -4.24 -3.35
CA ARG A 115 7.47 -5.38 -4.29
C ARG A 115 8.53 -6.44 -3.97
N PRO A 116 9.79 -6.10 -3.63
CA PRO A 116 10.81 -7.09 -3.24
C PRO A 116 10.39 -7.94 -2.03
N HIS A 117 9.53 -7.38 -1.17
CA HIS A 117 9.09 -7.97 0.09
C HIS A 117 7.59 -8.33 0.09
N LEU A 118 6.92 -8.40 -1.07
CA LEU A 118 5.46 -8.54 -1.19
C LEU A 118 4.88 -9.66 -0.31
N ARG A 119 5.51 -10.84 -0.28
CA ARG A 119 5.07 -11.96 0.57
C ARG A 119 5.10 -11.63 2.06
N HIS A 120 6.15 -10.96 2.54
CA HIS A 120 6.27 -10.56 3.94
C HIS A 120 5.29 -9.43 4.26
N TRP A 121 5.14 -8.46 3.35
CA TRP A 121 4.19 -7.36 3.50
C TRP A 121 2.75 -7.86 3.67
N VAL A 122 2.30 -8.77 2.80
CA VAL A 122 0.93 -9.31 2.85
C VAL A 122 0.70 -10.19 4.10
N ARG A 123 1.74 -10.86 4.62
CA ARG A 123 1.64 -11.81 5.74
C ARG A 123 2.05 -11.25 7.09
N ARG A 124 2.48 -9.99 7.16
CA ARG A 124 2.92 -9.35 8.40
C ARG A 124 1.82 -9.43 9.46
N ARG A 125 2.24 -9.65 10.71
CA ARG A 125 1.34 -9.78 11.87
C ARG A 125 1.30 -8.52 12.73
N HIS A 126 2.24 -7.62 12.51
CA HIS A 126 2.32 -6.31 13.15
C HIS A 126 2.20 -5.21 12.10
N GLY A 127 2.08 -3.98 12.60
CA GLY A 127 2.19 -2.80 11.78
C GLY A 127 0.90 -2.34 11.13
N VAL A 128 0.19 -1.44 11.83
CA VAL A 128 -0.98 -0.76 11.29
C VAL A 128 -0.54 0.51 10.55
N LEU A 129 -1.14 0.75 9.39
CA LEU A 129 -0.95 2.00 8.65
C LEU A 129 -1.75 3.13 9.28
N THR A 130 -1.06 4.13 9.82
CA THR A 130 -1.70 5.38 10.26
C THR A 130 -1.94 6.30 9.05
N PHE A 131 -2.76 7.34 9.23
CA PHE A 131 -3.00 8.32 8.18
C PHE A 131 -1.69 8.98 7.69
N ARG A 132 -0.78 9.29 8.61
CA ARG A 132 0.48 9.97 8.31
C ARG A 132 1.53 9.04 7.72
N LEU A 133 1.62 7.82 8.25
CA LEU A 133 2.46 6.80 7.64
C LEU A 133 2.03 6.53 6.18
N THR A 134 0.72 6.43 5.92
CA THR A 134 0.22 6.28 4.55
C THR A 134 0.58 7.48 3.66
N GLN A 135 0.53 8.71 4.18
CA GLN A 135 0.98 9.89 3.44
C GLN A 135 2.45 9.75 3.02
N VAL A 136 3.34 9.42 3.96
CA VAL A 136 4.78 9.21 3.70
C VAL A 136 4.99 8.11 2.66
N LEU A 137 4.39 6.93 2.86
CA LEU A 137 4.56 5.79 1.95
C LEU A 137 4.05 6.06 0.53
N THR A 138 3.12 7.01 0.36
CA THR A 138 2.56 7.37 -0.95
C THR A 138 3.11 8.67 -1.52
N GLY A 139 3.86 9.45 -0.74
CA GLY A 139 4.23 10.83 -1.09
C GLY A 139 3.03 11.78 -1.23
N HIS A 140 1.88 11.45 -0.63
CA HIS A 140 0.65 12.24 -0.71
C HIS A 140 0.44 13.12 0.53
N GLY A 141 -0.50 14.07 0.41
CA GLY A 141 -1.07 14.74 1.55
C GLY A 141 -0.39 16.07 1.87
N CYS A 142 0.48 16.12 2.87
CA CYS A 142 1.05 17.37 3.37
C CYS A 142 2.35 17.82 2.67
N PHE A 143 2.82 17.09 1.67
CA PHE A 143 4.04 17.43 0.95
C PHE A 143 3.77 18.49 -0.13
N GLY A 144 4.58 19.55 -0.15
CA GLY A 144 4.47 20.65 -1.12
C GLY A 144 4.39 20.19 -2.58
N LYS A 145 5.20 19.18 -3.00
CA LYS A 145 5.09 18.60 -4.36
C LYS A 145 3.68 18.09 -4.66
N TYR A 146 3.08 17.35 -3.71
CA TYR A 146 1.71 16.85 -3.86
C TYR A 146 0.69 17.99 -3.87
N LEU A 147 0.82 18.94 -2.94
CA LEU A 147 -0.11 20.06 -2.80
C LEU A 147 -0.12 20.95 -4.03
N HIS A 148 1.04 21.18 -4.65
CA HIS A 148 1.19 21.95 -5.87
C HIS A 148 0.75 21.21 -7.13
N GLN A 149 1.18 19.95 -7.32
CA GLN A 149 1.00 19.25 -8.59
C GLN A 149 -0.33 18.48 -8.68
N ILE A 150 -0.80 17.94 -7.57
CA ILE A 150 -1.98 17.04 -7.55
C ILE A 150 -3.16 17.71 -6.88
N ALA A 151 -2.99 18.24 -5.66
CA ALA A 151 -4.10 18.86 -4.94
C ALA A 151 -4.46 20.26 -5.46
N ARG A 152 -3.56 20.91 -6.20
CA ARG A 152 -3.69 22.28 -6.73
C ARG A 152 -4.07 23.29 -5.64
N ARG A 153 -3.45 23.16 -4.47
CA ARG A 153 -3.67 24.02 -3.29
C ARG A 153 -2.55 25.01 -3.03
N GLU A 154 -1.35 24.77 -3.58
CA GLU A 154 -0.18 25.61 -3.38
C GLU A 154 0.42 26.07 -4.70
N VAL A 155 1.00 27.28 -4.69
CA VAL A 155 1.60 27.92 -5.87
C VAL A 155 2.97 27.31 -6.19
N THR A 156 3.69 26.81 -5.19
CA THR A 156 5.02 26.22 -5.35
C THR A 156 5.09 24.86 -4.65
N PRO A 157 6.00 23.96 -5.07
CA PRO A 157 6.20 22.68 -4.40
C PRO A 157 7.15 22.76 -3.20
N ALA A 158 7.52 23.96 -2.75
CA ALA A 158 8.59 24.17 -1.77
C ALA A 158 8.23 23.68 -0.36
N CYS A 159 9.25 23.34 0.41
CA CYS A 159 9.09 22.94 1.81
C CYS A 159 8.85 24.15 2.69
N HIS A 160 7.70 24.19 3.34
CA HIS A 160 7.34 25.25 4.29
C HIS A 160 8.16 25.25 5.58
N GLU A 161 8.87 24.16 5.86
CA GLU A 161 9.62 23.99 7.11
C GLU A 161 11.09 24.40 6.98
N CYS A 162 11.73 24.13 5.83
CA CYS A 162 13.15 24.46 5.62
C CYS A 162 13.43 25.28 4.35
N GLY A 163 12.42 25.60 3.54
CA GLY A 163 12.57 26.38 2.31
C GLY A 163 13.14 25.60 1.11
N ALA A 164 13.37 24.30 1.23
CA ALA A 164 13.84 23.48 0.10
C ALA A 164 12.89 23.59 -1.11
N PRO A 165 13.38 23.61 -2.35
CA PRO A 165 12.57 23.92 -3.52
C PRO A 165 11.49 22.87 -3.82
N ILE A 166 11.66 21.63 -3.37
CA ILE A 166 10.70 20.54 -3.60
C ILE A 166 10.53 19.72 -2.31
N ASP A 167 9.34 19.81 -1.72
CA ASP A 167 8.95 19.03 -0.55
C ASP A 167 8.33 17.69 -0.95
N THR A 168 9.01 16.62 -0.57
CA THR A 168 8.60 15.23 -0.79
C THR A 168 8.69 14.44 0.52
N ALA A 169 8.08 13.26 0.54
CA ALA A 169 8.28 12.31 1.65
C ALA A 169 9.76 11.99 1.84
N ARG A 170 10.48 11.75 0.74
CA ARG A 170 11.93 11.53 0.73
C ARG A 170 12.69 12.69 1.37
N HIS A 171 12.41 13.92 0.94
CA HIS A 171 13.03 15.11 1.53
C HIS A 171 12.79 15.18 3.04
N THR A 172 11.57 14.90 3.49
CA THR A 172 11.22 14.95 4.91
C THR A 172 11.97 13.87 5.70
N LEU A 173 12.02 12.64 5.17
CA LEU A 173 12.72 11.50 5.76
C LEU A 173 14.24 11.66 5.79
N GLU A 174 14.85 12.23 4.75
CA GLU A 174 16.30 12.13 4.53
C GLU A 174 17.05 13.45 4.76
N GLU A 175 16.43 14.60 4.45
CA GLU A 175 17.17 15.85 4.22
C GLU A 175 16.69 17.01 5.10
N CYS A 176 15.39 17.08 5.39
CA CYS A 176 14.76 18.27 5.94
C CYS A 176 15.36 18.65 7.31
N ALA A 177 15.97 19.84 7.38
CA ALA A 177 16.64 20.32 8.60
C ALA A 177 15.69 20.45 9.80
N ALA A 178 14.42 20.79 9.54
CA ALA A 178 13.40 20.93 10.58
C ALA A 178 13.13 19.64 11.37
N TRP A 179 13.36 18.48 10.75
CA TRP A 179 13.10 17.15 11.34
C TRP A 179 14.38 16.45 11.79
N GLY A 180 15.51 17.16 11.87
CA GLY A 180 16.80 16.61 12.26
C GLY A 180 16.77 15.83 13.59
N PRO A 181 16.26 16.41 14.69
CA PRO A 181 16.19 15.72 15.98
C PRO A 181 15.37 14.42 15.94
N GLN A 182 14.19 14.45 15.34
CA GLN A 182 13.30 13.28 15.21
C GLN A 182 13.92 12.22 14.29
N ARG A 183 14.56 12.65 13.21
CA ARG A 183 15.28 11.76 12.30
C ARG A 183 16.45 11.08 12.98
N HIS A 184 17.20 11.76 13.85
CA HIS A 184 18.27 11.15 14.63
C HIS A 184 17.73 10.04 15.55
N ALA A 185 16.59 10.28 16.22
CA ALA A 185 15.92 9.26 17.03
C ALA A 185 15.46 8.06 16.20
N LEU A 186 14.93 8.30 14.99
CA LEU A 186 14.56 7.25 14.04
C LEU A 186 15.77 6.41 13.61
N VAL A 187 16.87 7.07 13.21
CA VAL A 187 18.12 6.43 12.77
C VAL A 187 18.70 5.53 13.85
N ALA A 188 18.61 5.92 15.12
CA ALA A 188 19.06 5.09 16.24
C ALA A 188 18.31 3.75 16.35
N VAL A 189 17.12 3.63 15.75
CA VAL A 189 16.30 2.39 15.76
C VAL A 189 16.42 1.61 14.46
N ILE A 190 16.34 2.28 13.30
CA ILE A 190 16.25 1.61 11.99
C ILE A 190 17.52 1.68 11.14
N GLY A 191 18.55 2.38 11.60
CA GLY A 191 19.79 2.60 10.87
C GLY A 191 19.78 3.88 10.00
N GLY A 192 20.93 4.17 9.38
CA GLY A 192 21.15 5.43 8.67
C GLY A 192 20.60 5.53 7.24
N ASP A 193 20.26 4.40 6.61
CA ASP A 193 19.65 4.40 5.28
C ASP A 193 18.13 4.58 5.39
N LEU A 194 17.68 5.80 5.12
CA LEU A 194 16.30 6.22 5.21
C LEU A 194 15.57 6.22 3.86
N SER A 195 16.16 5.62 2.82
CA SER A 195 15.44 5.36 1.58
C SER A 195 14.16 4.58 1.87
N LEU A 196 13.10 4.85 1.10
CA LEU A 196 11.78 4.22 1.34
C LEU A 196 11.87 2.68 1.36
N SER A 197 12.71 2.09 0.50
CA SER A 197 12.97 0.65 0.46
C SER A 197 13.60 0.14 1.77
N SER A 198 14.60 0.83 2.30
CA SER A 198 15.25 0.45 3.57
C SER A 198 14.35 0.65 4.77
N VAL A 199 13.56 1.73 4.79
CA VAL A 199 12.52 1.96 5.80
C VAL A 199 11.50 0.82 5.80
N VAL A 200 10.91 0.49 4.63
CA VAL A 200 9.94 -0.62 4.50
C VAL A 200 10.54 -1.96 4.94
N ARG A 201 11.78 -2.25 4.54
CA ARG A 201 12.49 -3.47 4.96
C ARG A 201 12.62 -3.53 6.49
N CYS A 202 13.02 -2.43 7.14
CA CYS A 202 13.16 -2.38 8.60
C CYS A 202 11.81 -2.53 9.31
N MET A 203 10.77 -1.83 8.83
CA MET A 203 9.40 -1.93 9.34
C MET A 203 8.88 -3.38 9.33
N LEU A 204 9.17 -4.13 8.26
CA LEU A 204 8.80 -5.54 8.16
C LEU A 204 9.60 -6.44 9.12
N GLY A 205 10.83 -6.05 9.48
CA GLY A 205 11.71 -6.82 10.33
C GLY A 205 11.31 -6.86 11.81
N SER A 206 10.67 -5.80 12.34
CA SER A 206 10.19 -5.81 13.73
C SER A 206 9.07 -4.81 13.99
N GLU A 207 8.24 -5.10 14.99
CA GLU A 207 7.22 -4.18 15.50
C GLU A 207 7.85 -2.90 16.07
N ARG A 208 9.01 -3.00 16.73
CA ARG A 208 9.77 -1.84 17.22
C ARG A 208 10.14 -0.87 16.09
N CYS A 209 10.67 -1.39 14.97
CA CYS A 209 11.01 -0.57 13.82
C CYS A 209 9.76 0.06 13.19
N TRP A 210 8.67 -0.70 13.08
CA TRP A 210 7.40 -0.15 12.58
C TRP A 210 6.90 1.00 13.46
N SER A 211 6.89 0.81 14.78
CA SER A 211 6.43 1.81 15.75
C SER A 211 7.31 3.06 15.74
N ALA A 212 8.62 2.92 15.58
CA ALA A 212 9.53 4.07 15.46
C ALA A 212 9.23 4.91 14.19
N VAL A 213 9.05 4.25 13.04
CA VAL A 213 8.68 4.93 11.78
C VAL A 213 7.31 5.59 11.91
N ALA A 214 6.32 4.89 12.50
CA ALA A 214 4.99 5.44 12.70
C ALA A 214 5.02 6.67 13.63
N SER A 215 5.78 6.64 14.74
CA SER A 215 5.94 7.78 15.66
C SER A 215 6.52 8.99 14.94
N PHE A 216 7.60 8.77 14.19
CA PHE A 216 8.23 9.81 13.38
C PHE A 216 7.22 10.48 12.44
N CYS A 217 6.42 9.71 11.70
CA CYS A 217 5.38 10.26 10.80
C CYS A 217 4.28 11.06 11.54
N GLU A 218 3.92 10.69 12.77
CA GLU A 218 2.93 11.42 13.56
C GLU A 218 3.50 12.74 14.14
N GLU A 219 4.78 12.75 14.51
CA GLU A 219 5.51 13.92 15.00
C GLU A 219 5.70 14.98 13.90
N GLU A 220 6.03 14.54 12.68
CA GLU A 220 6.18 15.41 11.49
C GLU A 220 4.94 16.29 11.21
N THR A 221 3.76 15.89 11.67
CA THR A 221 2.53 16.64 11.43
C THR A 221 1.97 17.35 12.64
N THR A 222 2.48 17.09 13.85
CA THR A 222 2.11 17.85 15.07
C THR A 222 2.95 19.12 15.24
N GLY A 223 4.18 19.16 14.70
CA GLY A 223 5.14 20.26 14.90
C GLY A 223 4.99 21.53 14.03
N GLY A 224 4.25 21.52 12.92
CA GLY A 224 4.15 22.71 12.04
C GLY A 224 3.13 22.60 10.90
N ARG A 225 3.08 21.43 10.24
CA ARG A 225 2.22 21.20 9.07
C ARG A 225 0.71 21.17 9.36
N ARG A 226 0.23 20.67 10.53
CA ARG A 226 -1.21 20.71 10.90
C ARG A 226 -1.73 22.13 11.12
N ARG A 227 -0.99 22.97 11.84
CA ARG A 227 -1.44 24.35 12.14
C ARG A 227 -1.55 25.17 10.85
N ARG A 228 -0.59 25.04 9.94
CA ARG A 228 -0.63 25.77 8.65
C ARG A 228 -1.67 25.24 7.65
N TYR A 229 -1.88 23.93 7.54
CA TYR A 229 -2.97 23.40 6.69
C TYR A 229 -4.35 23.89 7.18
N ALA A 230 -4.58 23.92 8.50
CA ALA A 230 -5.80 24.46 9.08
C ALA A 230 -5.95 25.99 8.87
N LEU A 231 -4.84 26.74 8.84
CA LEU A 231 -4.82 28.18 8.58
C LEU A 231 -5.04 28.52 7.09
N LEU A 232 -4.50 27.71 6.18
CA LEU A 232 -4.62 27.91 4.73
C LEU A 232 -5.94 27.35 4.16
N HIS A 233 -6.57 26.40 4.86
CA HIS A 233 -7.82 25.76 4.47
C HIS A 233 -8.76 25.61 5.69
N PRO A 234 -9.40 26.71 6.14
CA PRO A 234 -10.40 26.62 7.19
C PRO A 234 -11.56 25.70 6.75
N PRO A 235 -12.17 24.95 7.68
CA PRO A 235 -13.34 24.15 7.36
C PRO A 235 -14.46 25.07 6.84
N GLN A 236 -15.11 24.65 5.75
CA GLN A 236 -16.34 25.28 5.23
C GLN A 236 -17.51 25.01 6.17
#